data_AF-L2GXE6-F1
#
_entry.id   AF-L2GXE6-F1
#
_cell.length_a   1.000
_cell.length_b   1.000
_cell.length_c   1.000
_cell.angle_alpha   90.00
_cell.angle_beta   90.00
_cell.angle_gamma   90.00
#
_symmetry.space_group_name_H-M   'P 1'
#
loop_
_entity.id
_entity.type
_entity.pdbx_description
1 polymer ?
#
loop_
_entity_poly.entity_id
_entity_poly.type
_entity_poly.pdbx_seq_one_letter_code
_entity_poly.pdbx_strand_id
1 'polypeptide(L)'
;MNIYGVTSRWILCFKNEAQDSIRDILVCENADDMHFSSIVKDVSVSEKAFLCGFRIEGIDTLSDSPQNLKGSTAECKTSTVQECQEIADQNSEQNTDKLKAYMRLDVPITKTLYTKITGLSLHSEVRFSDTEIFDIVKNVLPFLNSKSLVLRQICQQLMDDSNLSDRIKTLYLNTLSATHEDGIDPMISFDLNYCDLVTEIRDVVYFIVTDESNNVALVSETEKYDTRLPVYTTLQNIGVLFAPRLVKMSSNFLVENHEYLHAFCYDILPRNVRLAVEIDFSDAFQGNTNFENPGGWISDMPSEEVVDALKCTFLESRFVSKLILQFKEVNCAFDMSFLGDKNVHLHFYQCIIGFGVVLPNNVTGMSILDSSINTSFTIPGTLDVLVLERIKIGKKCTLTIG
;
A
#
# COMPACT_ATOMS: atom_id res chain seq x y z
N MET A 1 -9.12 -30.67 -14.65
CA MET A 1 -9.13 -31.06 -16.07
C MET A 1 -7.95 -30.33 -16.71
N ASN A 2 -6.88 -31.02 -17.07
CA ASN A 2 -5.66 -30.38 -17.59
C ASN A 2 -5.85 -30.10 -19.09
N ILE A 3 -6.26 -28.87 -19.42
CA ILE A 3 -6.39 -28.39 -20.80
C ILE A 3 -5.10 -27.65 -21.17
N TYR A 4 -4.01 -28.40 -21.36
CA TYR A 4 -2.77 -27.85 -21.90
C TYR A 4 -2.77 -28.07 -23.42
N GLY A 5 -3.01 -27.00 -24.19
CA GLY A 5 -2.84 -27.00 -25.66
C GLY A 5 -4.00 -26.47 -26.50
N VAL A 6 -5.17 -26.19 -25.90
CA VAL A 6 -6.29 -25.54 -26.59
C VAL A 6 -6.34 -24.07 -26.16
N THR A 7 -6.29 -23.14 -27.12
CA THR A 7 -6.61 -21.73 -26.86
C THR A 7 -8.09 -21.63 -26.56
N SER A 8 -8.44 -21.53 -25.28
CA SER A 8 -9.82 -21.37 -24.84
C SER A 8 -10.21 -19.89 -24.81
N ARG A 9 -11.32 -19.54 -25.46
CA ARG A 9 -11.96 -18.22 -25.32
C ARG A 9 -12.83 -18.21 -24.07
N TRP A 10 -12.83 -17.10 -23.35
CA TRP A 10 -13.58 -16.96 -22.12
C TRP A 10 -14.73 -15.97 -22.29
N ILE A 11 -15.91 -16.36 -21.84
CA ILE A 11 -17.13 -15.57 -21.85
C ILE A 11 -17.45 -15.23 -20.40
N LEU A 12 -17.23 -13.98 -20.02
CA LEU A 12 -17.60 -13.46 -18.70
C LEU A 12 -19.06 -13.03 -18.72
N CYS A 13 -19.88 -13.62 -17.85
CA CYS A 13 -21.29 -13.28 -17.68
C CYS A 13 -21.48 -12.55 -16.34
N PHE A 14 -21.78 -11.26 -16.39
CA PHE A 14 -21.90 -10.42 -15.20
C PHE A 14 -23.34 -10.42 -14.64
N LYS A 15 -23.48 -9.97 -13.39
CA LYS A 15 -24.78 -9.74 -12.76
C LYS A 15 -25.54 -8.64 -13.51
N ASN A 16 -26.80 -8.91 -13.89
CA ASN A 16 -27.62 -7.97 -14.66
C ASN A 16 -27.89 -6.67 -13.89
N GLU A 17 -27.69 -5.53 -14.55
CA GLU A 17 -28.07 -4.20 -14.03
C GLU A 17 -29.52 -3.83 -14.40
N ALA A 18 -30.07 -4.44 -15.46
CA ALA A 18 -31.45 -4.25 -15.91
C ALA A 18 -32.08 -5.57 -16.37
N GLN A 19 -33.41 -5.65 -16.39
CA GLN A 19 -34.17 -6.89 -16.63
C GLN A 19 -34.02 -7.52 -18.04
N ASP A 20 -33.35 -6.86 -19.00
CA ASP A 20 -33.27 -7.28 -20.41
C ASP A 20 -31.93 -6.95 -21.13
N SER A 21 -30.80 -6.89 -20.45
CA SER A 21 -29.52 -6.54 -21.10
C SER A 21 -28.67 -7.75 -21.52
N ILE A 22 -28.69 -8.06 -22.82
CA ILE A 22 -27.62 -8.79 -23.55
C ILE A 22 -26.21 -8.13 -23.37
N ARG A 23 -26.14 -6.94 -22.76
CA ARG A 23 -24.94 -6.10 -22.60
C ARG A 23 -23.99 -6.54 -21.48
N ASP A 24 -24.37 -7.51 -20.66
CA ASP A 24 -23.63 -7.96 -19.48
C ASP A 24 -22.67 -9.11 -19.75
N ILE A 25 -22.19 -9.22 -20.99
CA ILE A 25 -21.19 -10.22 -21.43
C ILE A 25 -19.89 -9.52 -21.87
N LEU A 26 -18.74 -10.13 -21.57
CA LEU A 26 -17.42 -9.77 -22.12
C LEU A 26 -16.74 -11.04 -22.65
N VAL A 27 -16.13 -10.96 -23.83
CA VAL A 27 -15.39 -12.08 -24.42
C VAL A 27 -13.89 -11.78 -24.37
N CYS A 28 -13.12 -12.65 -23.73
CA CYS A 28 -11.67 -12.59 -23.60
C CYS A 28 -11.02 -13.69 -24.46
N GLU A 29 -9.90 -13.37 -25.11
CA GLU A 29 -9.20 -14.35 -25.97
C GLU A 29 -8.37 -15.35 -25.16
N ASN A 30 -8.01 -15.00 -23.92
CA ASN A 30 -7.28 -15.87 -23.00
C ASN A 30 -7.66 -15.58 -21.53
N ALA A 31 -7.15 -16.42 -20.61
CA ALA A 31 -7.44 -16.30 -19.17
C ALA A 31 -6.72 -15.13 -18.48
N ASP A 32 -5.61 -14.65 -19.03
CA ASP A 32 -4.86 -13.53 -18.47
C ASP A 32 -5.61 -12.20 -18.71
N ASP A 33 -6.30 -12.07 -19.85
CA ASP A 33 -7.16 -10.93 -20.20
C ASP A 33 -8.37 -10.77 -19.25
N MET A 34 -8.74 -11.81 -18.50
CA MET A 34 -9.90 -11.78 -17.59
C MET A 34 -9.61 -11.01 -16.29
N HIS A 35 -8.33 -10.76 -15.95
CA HIS A 35 -7.88 -10.27 -14.64
C HIS A 35 -8.22 -11.19 -13.44
N PHE A 36 -8.83 -12.35 -13.69
CA PHE A 36 -9.23 -13.39 -12.75
C PHE A 36 -8.46 -14.71 -12.96
N SER A 37 -7.22 -14.64 -13.46
CA SER A 37 -6.50 -15.84 -13.89
C SER A 37 -6.24 -16.83 -12.75
N SER A 38 -6.23 -16.38 -11.48
CA SER A 38 -6.14 -17.25 -10.30
C SER A 38 -7.33 -18.22 -10.18
N ILE A 39 -8.54 -17.80 -10.59
CA ILE A 39 -9.73 -18.68 -10.69
C ILE A 39 -9.47 -19.86 -11.63
N VAL A 40 -8.61 -19.69 -12.62
CA VAL A 40 -8.35 -20.71 -13.65
C VAL A 40 -7.14 -21.57 -13.30
N LYS A 41 -6.12 -20.98 -12.66
CA LYS A 41 -4.82 -21.62 -12.39
C LYS A 41 -4.82 -22.47 -11.11
N ASP A 42 -5.56 -22.10 -10.08
CA ASP A 42 -5.38 -22.64 -8.73
C ASP A 42 -6.51 -23.55 -8.19
N VAL A 43 -7.56 -23.84 -8.97
CA VAL A 43 -8.70 -24.65 -8.48
C VAL A 43 -8.32 -26.12 -8.26
N SER A 44 -7.66 -26.37 -7.14
CA SER A 44 -7.64 -27.62 -6.41
C SER A 44 -9.04 -27.87 -5.82
N VAL A 45 -9.39 -29.14 -5.61
CA VAL A 45 -10.75 -29.55 -5.18
C VAL A 45 -11.16 -28.90 -3.83
N SER A 46 -10.21 -28.43 -3.02
CA SER A 46 -10.47 -27.75 -1.74
C SER A 46 -10.87 -26.27 -1.87
N GLU A 47 -10.50 -25.57 -2.94
CA GLU A 47 -10.81 -24.14 -3.12
C GLU A 47 -12.19 -23.90 -3.76
N LYS A 48 -12.85 -24.96 -4.24
CA LYS A 48 -14.23 -24.88 -4.73
C LYS A 48 -15.23 -24.36 -3.70
N ALA A 49 -14.93 -24.51 -2.41
CA ALA A 49 -15.74 -23.96 -1.32
C ALA A 49 -15.68 -22.41 -1.22
N PHE A 50 -14.65 -21.78 -1.80
CA PHE A 50 -14.46 -20.33 -1.77
C PHE A 50 -14.98 -19.61 -3.02
N LEU A 51 -15.44 -20.33 -4.04
CA LEU A 51 -16.11 -19.75 -5.22
C LEU A 51 -17.52 -19.24 -4.86
N CYS A 52 -17.63 -18.37 -3.87
CA CYS A 52 -18.87 -17.69 -3.53
C CYS A 52 -19.36 -16.89 -4.74
N GLY A 53 -20.24 -17.51 -5.53
CA GLY A 53 -20.90 -16.89 -6.67
C GLY A 53 -20.20 -17.02 -8.03
N PHE A 54 -18.95 -17.50 -8.12
CA PHE A 54 -18.32 -17.78 -9.42
C PHE A 54 -18.67 -19.17 -9.93
N ARG A 55 -19.13 -19.27 -11.18
CA ARG A 55 -19.47 -20.56 -11.83
C ARG A 55 -18.74 -20.69 -13.16
N ILE A 56 -18.01 -21.79 -13.34
CA ILE A 56 -17.27 -22.10 -14.57
C ILE A 56 -17.98 -23.23 -15.30
N GLU A 57 -18.29 -23.02 -16.59
CA GLU A 57 -18.88 -24.04 -17.46
C GLU A 57 -18.11 -24.14 -18.77
N GLY A 58 -17.74 -25.35 -19.18
CA GLY A 58 -17.21 -25.59 -20.52
C GLY A 58 -18.36 -25.71 -21.51
N ILE A 59 -18.27 -24.96 -22.61
CA ILE A 59 -19.25 -25.03 -23.70
C ILE A 59 -18.68 -25.98 -24.75
N ASP A 60 -19.35 -27.13 -24.94
CA ASP A 60 -18.93 -28.14 -25.91
C ASP A 60 -19.69 -27.91 -27.22
N THR A 61 -19.01 -27.23 -28.15
CA THR A 61 -19.57 -26.82 -29.47
C THR A 61 -20.09 -27.97 -30.33
N LEU A 62 -19.81 -29.23 -29.97
CA LEU A 62 -20.25 -30.43 -30.70
C LEU A 62 -21.54 -31.05 -30.15
N SER A 63 -21.92 -30.81 -28.89
CA SER A 63 -23.11 -31.41 -28.26
C SER A 63 -24.24 -30.42 -27.99
N ASP A 64 -23.95 -29.13 -27.87
CA ASP A 64 -24.93 -28.10 -27.51
C ASP A 64 -25.65 -27.56 -28.76
N SER A 65 -26.50 -28.40 -29.35
CA SER A 65 -27.40 -28.01 -30.43
C SER A 65 -28.54 -27.10 -29.92
N PRO A 66 -29.00 -26.09 -30.69
CA PRO A 66 -29.75 -24.92 -30.19
C PRO A 66 -31.17 -25.18 -29.66
N GLN A 67 -31.61 -26.43 -29.50
CA GLN A 67 -33.03 -26.75 -29.28
C GLN A 67 -33.37 -27.31 -27.88
N ASN A 68 -32.39 -27.59 -27.01
CA ASN A 68 -32.64 -28.36 -25.78
C ASN A 68 -32.43 -27.63 -24.44
N LEU A 69 -32.29 -26.30 -24.40
CA LEU A 69 -32.25 -25.53 -23.14
C LEU A 69 -33.63 -24.93 -22.81
N LYS A 70 -34.60 -25.81 -22.52
CA LYS A 70 -35.83 -25.45 -21.80
C LYS A 70 -35.99 -26.37 -20.58
N GLY A 71 -35.52 -25.90 -19.44
CA GLY A 71 -35.86 -26.39 -18.09
C GLY A 71 -35.40 -25.33 -17.08
N SER A 72 -36.32 -24.60 -16.43
CA SER A 72 -36.79 -24.88 -15.06
C SER A 72 -35.59 -25.01 -14.11
N THR A 73 -35.25 -24.05 -13.25
CA THR A 73 -36.08 -23.50 -12.15
C THR A 73 -35.47 -22.17 -11.68
N ALA A 74 -36.24 -21.38 -10.92
CA ALA A 74 -35.92 -20.03 -10.46
C ALA A 74 -34.60 -19.93 -9.68
N GLU A 75 -33.55 -19.39 -10.32
CA GLU A 75 -32.41 -18.70 -9.69
C GLU A 75 -31.55 -18.09 -10.82
N CYS A 76 -31.18 -16.82 -10.67
CA CYS A 76 -30.34 -15.99 -11.58
C CYS A 76 -30.56 -16.18 -13.10
N LYS A 77 -31.48 -15.41 -13.70
CA LYS A 77 -31.64 -15.33 -15.15
C LYS A 77 -30.50 -14.52 -15.79
N THR A 78 -29.35 -15.15 -16.00
CA THR A 78 -28.35 -14.67 -16.98
C THR A 78 -28.68 -15.22 -18.37
N SER A 79 -28.22 -14.51 -19.39
CA SER A 79 -28.38 -14.80 -20.82
C SER A 79 -28.14 -16.26 -21.20
N THR A 80 -28.87 -16.72 -22.21
CA THR A 80 -28.77 -18.11 -22.68
C THR A 80 -27.42 -18.36 -23.36
N VAL A 81 -26.90 -19.60 -23.26
CA VAL A 81 -25.63 -20.03 -23.88
C VAL A 81 -25.58 -19.67 -25.37
N GLN A 82 -26.74 -19.75 -26.05
CA GLN A 82 -26.91 -19.43 -27.45
C GLN A 82 -26.65 -17.95 -27.77
N GLU A 83 -27.15 -17.02 -26.96
CA GLU A 83 -26.92 -15.57 -27.15
C GLU A 83 -25.44 -15.19 -26.95
N CYS A 84 -24.76 -15.84 -26.01
CA CYS A 84 -23.34 -15.60 -25.75
C CYS A 84 -22.46 -16.02 -26.94
N GLN A 85 -22.82 -17.11 -27.60
CA GLN A 85 -22.10 -17.64 -28.75
C GLN A 85 -22.32 -16.79 -30.00
N GLU A 86 -23.56 -16.36 -30.26
CA GLU A 86 -23.87 -15.46 -31.38
C GLU A 86 -23.10 -14.13 -31.28
N ILE A 87 -22.91 -13.58 -30.07
CA ILE A 87 -22.13 -12.35 -29.84
C ILE A 87 -20.62 -12.58 -30.02
N ALA A 88 -20.10 -13.73 -29.60
CA ALA A 88 -18.69 -14.07 -29.78
C ALA A 88 -18.34 -14.28 -31.26
N ASP A 89 -19.24 -14.90 -32.02
CA ASP A 89 -19.05 -15.17 -33.45
C ASP A 89 -19.21 -13.89 -34.30
N GLN A 90 -20.14 -12.99 -33.95
CA GLN A 90 -20.31 -11.69 -34.61
C GLN A 90 -19.10 -10.74 -34.46
N ASN A 91 -18.34 -10.85 -33.37
CA ASN A 91 -17.14 -10.04 -33.16
C ASN A 91 -15.88 -10.61 -33.84
N SER A 92 -15.94 -11.80 -34.43
CA SER A 92 -14.80 -12.41 -35.12
C SER A 92 -14.86 -12.15 -36.63
N GLU A 93 -14.31 -11.03 -37.07
CA GLU A 93 -14.00 -10.85 -38.49
C GLU A 93 -12.85 -11.79 -38.88
N GLN A 94 -13.19 -12.78 -39.71
CA GLN A 94 -12.28 -13.60 -40.53
C GLN A 94 -11.08 -14.22 -39.80
N ASN A 95 -11.21 -15.48 -39.33
CA ASN A 95 -10.11 -16.44 -39.47
C ASN A 95 -10.57 -17.90 -39.34
N THR A 96 -10.09 -18.71 -40.27
CA THR A 96 -10.38 -20.14 -40.48
C THR A 96 -9.87 -21.05 -39.36
N ASP A 97 -10.71 -22.00 -38.96
CA ASP A 97 -10.40 -23.37 -38.52
C ASP A 97 -9.27 -23.61 -37.49
N LYS A 98 -9.53 -23.23 -36.23
CA LYS A 98 -9.13 -24.06 -35.08
C LYS A 98 -10.33 -24.21 -34.15
N LEU A 99 -10.65 -25.44 -33.73
CA LEU A 99 -11.63 -25.70 -32.66
C LEU A 99 -11.20 -24.90 -31.42
N LYS A 100 -11.80 -23.72 -31.22
CA LYS A 100 -11.64 -22.94 -30.00
C LYS A 100 -12.64 -23.50 -28.99
N ALA A 101 -12.15 -24.02 -27.86
CA ALA A 101 -13.01 -24.32 -26.74
C ALA A 101 -13.52 -23.00 -26.13
N TYR A 102 -14.81 -22.92 -25.82
CA TYR A 102 -15.39 -21.77 -25.12
C TYR A 102 -15.61 -22.14 -23.66
N MET A 103 -15.22 -21.23 -22.76
CA MET A 103 -15.44 -21.34 -21.32
C MET A 103 -16.30 -20.18 -20.87
N ARG A 104 -17.35 -20.46 -20.12
CA ARG A 104 -18.19 -19.44 -19.49
C ARG A 104 -17.78 -19.29 -18.03
N LEU A 105 -17.63 -18.04 -17.58
CA LEU A 105 -17.44 -17.67 -16.17
C LEU A 105 -18.57 -16.72 -15.77
N ASP A 106 -19.46 -17.16 -14.88
CA ASP A 106 -20.40 -16.26 -14.23
C ASP A 106 -19.65 -15.46 -13.15
N VAL A 107 -19.70 -14.13 -13.26
CA VAL A 107 -19.01 -13.18 -12.39
C VAL A 107 -20.04 -12.53 -11.47
N PRO A 108 -19.91 -12.64 -10.14
CA PRO A 108 -20.90 -12.19 -9.16
C PRO A 108 -20.92 -10.66 -8.92
N ILE A 109 -20.46 -9.88 -9.90
CA ILE A 109 -20.50 -8.41 -9.89
C ILE A 109 -21.03 -7.89 -11.20
N THR A 110 -21.39 -6.60 -11.24
CA THR A 110 -21.84 -5.99 -12.48
C THR A 110 -20.68 -5.71 -13.43
N LYS A 111 -20.98 -5.63 -14.73
CA LYS A 111 -19.99 -5.29 -15.76
C LYS A 111 -19.40 -3.90 -15.56
N THR A 112 -20.20 -2.96 -15.07
CA THR A 112 -19.75 -1.60 -14.73
C THR A 112 -18.69 -1.63 -13.63
N LEU A 113 -18.93 -2.38 -12.55
CA LEU A 113 -17.96 -2.54 -11.47
C LEU A 113 -16.68 -3.22 -11.96
N TYR A 114 -16.79 -4.28 -12.76
CA TYR A 114 -15.63 -4.94 -13.36
C TYR A 114 -14.80 -3.97 -14.19
N THR A 115 -15.44 -3.21 -15.08
CA THR A 115 -14.76 -2.22 -15.94
C THR A 115 -14.08 -1.12 -15.12
N LYS A 116 -14.71 -0.68 -14.01
CA LYS A 116 -14.08 0.25 -13.07
C LYS A 116 -12.81 -0.34 -12.46
N ILE A 117 -12.88 -1.60 -11.99
CA ILE A 117 -11.75 -2.30 -11.36
C ILE A 117 -10.59 -2.47 -12.35
N THR A 118 -10.85 -3.00 -13.55
CA THR A 118 -9.80 -3.26 -14.55
C THR A 118 -9.26 -1.99 -15.18
N GLY A 119 -10.06 -0.91 -15.20
CA GLY A 119 -9.67 0.41 -15.69
C GLY A 119 -8.98 1.30 -14.64
N LEU A 120 -8.78 0.83 -13.41
CA LEU A 120 -8.09 1.62 -12.38
C LEU A 120 -6.66 1.96 -12.81
N SER A 121 -6.23 3.15 -12.45
CA SER A 121 -4.85 3.60 -12.57
C SER A 121 -4.47 4.40 -11.33
N LEU A 122 -3.19 4.65 -11.12
CA LEU A 122 -2.72 5.40 -9.94
C LEU A 122 -3.37 6.81 -9.83
N HIS A 123 -3.74 7.39 -10.97
CA HIS A 123 -4.32 8.73 -11.06
C HIS A 123 -5.83 8.72 -11.27
N SER A 124 -6.49 7.56 -11.19
CA SER A 124 -7.94 7.49 -11.39
C SER A 124 -8.68 8.07 -10.18
N GLU A 125 -9.65 8.96 -10.45
CA GLU A 125 -10.56 9.52 -9.43
C GLU A 125 -11.80 8.62 -9.20
N VAL A 126 -11.71 7.34 -9.55
CA VAL A 126 -12.83 6.40 -9.47
C VAL A 126 -13.24 6.19 -8.01
N ARG A 127 -14.50 6.47 -7.68
CA ARG A 127 -15.08 6.14 -6.38
C ARG A 127 -15.99 4.92 -6.49
N PHE A 128 -15.95 4.11 -5.45
CA PHE A 128 -16.80 2.93 -5.32
C PHE A 128 -17.97 3.28 -4.40
N SER A 129 -19.18 2.88 -4.74
CA SER A 129 -20.29 2.97 -3.79
C SER A 129 -20.10 1.96 -2.65
N ASP A 130 -20.80 2.17 -1.53
CA ASP A 130 -20.79 1.23 -0.39
C ASP A 130 -21.13 -0.22 -0.85
N THR A 131 -22.06 -0.37 -1.79
CA THR A 131 -22.43 -1.68 -2.36
C THR A 131 -21.35 -2.26 -3.28
N GLU A 132 -20.65 -1.42 -4.05
CA GLU A 132 -19.53 -1.87 -4.87
C GLU A 132 -18.36 -2.34 -4.00
N ILE A 133 -18.06 -1.65 -2.89
CA ILE A 133 -17.03 -2.07 -1.94
C ILE A 133 -17.43 -3.40 -1.29
N PHE A 134 -18.69 -3.53 -0.86
CA PHE A 134 -19.21 -4.80 -0.36
C PHE A 134 -19.00 -5.95 -1.37
N ASP A 135 -19.40 -5.74 -2.62
CA ASP A 135 -19.29 -6.74 -3.68
C ASP A 135 -17.83 -7.08 -4.01
N ILE A 136 -16.93 -6.09 -3.99
CA ILE A 136 -15.49 -6.30 -4.18
C ILE A 136 -14.95 -7.19 -3.06
N VAL A 137 -15.17 -6.80 -1.81
CA VAL A 137 -14.60 -7.48 -0.64
C VAL A 137 -15.13 -8.91 -0.54
N LYS A 138 -16.45 -9.09 -0.69
CA LYS A 138 -17.10 -10.40 -0.54
C LYS A 138 -16.73 -11.34 -1.69
N ASN A 139 -16.77 -10.85 -2.93
CA ASN A 139 -16.76 -11.75 -4.08
C ASN A 139 -15.47 -11.66 -4.90
N VAL A 140 -14.94 -10.46 -5.14
CA VAL A 140 -13.93 -10.24 -6.20
C VAL A 140 -12.51 -10.33 -5.67
N LEU A 141 -12.27 -9.76 -4.48
CA LEU A 141 -10.95 -9.54 -3.92
C LEU A 141 -10.09 -10.82 -3.86
N PRO A 142 -10.60 -12.01 -3.45
CA PRO A 142 -9.80 -13.24 -3.41
C PRO A 142 -9.20 -13.64 -4.76
N PHE A 143 -9.82 -13.21 -5.86
CA PHE A 143 -9.57 -13.73 -7.20
C PHE A 143 -8.91 -12.73 -8.17
N LEU A 144 -8.70 -11.49 -7.74
CA LEU A 144 -8.04 -10.49 -8.57
C LEU A 144 -6.53 -10.78 -8.69
N ASN A 145 -6.03 -10.84 -9.94
CA ASN A 145 -4.60 -11.00 -10.23
C ASN A 145 -3.74 -9.86 -9.66
N SER A 146 -4.24 -8.63 -9.70
CA SER A 146 -3.57 -7.43 -9.19
C SER A 146 -4.54 -6.64 -8.34
N LYS A 147 -4.37 -6.72 -7.03
CA LYS A 147 -5.29 -6.13 -6.05
C LYS A 147 -4.88 -4.73 -5.61
N SER A 148 -3.62 -4.35 -5.84
CA SER A 148 -2.99 -3.17 -5.22
C SER A 148 -3.74 -1.87 -5.49
N LEU A 149 -4.17 -1.61 -6.73
CA LEU A 149 -4.91 -0.39 -7.10
C LEU A 149 -6.32 -0.37 -6.47
N VAL A 150 -7.01 -1.50 -6.44
CA VAL A 150 -8.35 -1.62 -5.84
C VAL A 150 -8.26 -1.40 -4.33
N LEU A 151 -7.33 -2.09 -3.66
CA LEU A 151 -7.07 -1.96 -2.23
C LEU A 151 -6.65 -0.54 -1.86
N ARG A 152 -5.77 0.09 -2.64
CA ARG A 152 -5.39 1.50 -2.47
C ARG A 152 -6.61 2.43 -2.57
N GLN A 153 -7.50 2.19 -3.53
CA GLN A 153 -8.68 3.02 -3.73
C GLN A 153 -9.75 2.84 -2.64
N ILE A 154 -9.92 1.61 -2.13
CA ILE A 154 -10.78 1.35 -0.97
C ILE A 154 -10.17 2.00 0.27
N CYS A 155 -8.87 1.86 0.48
CA CYS A 155 -8.15 2.48 1.60
C CYS A 155 -8.28 4.00 1.58
N GLN A 156 -8.14 4.65 0.41
CA GLN A 156 -8.33 6.10 0.30
C GLN A 156 -9.74 6.52 0.71
N GLN A 157 -10.78 5.79 0.27
CA GLN A 157 -12.16 6.11 0.66
C GLN A 157 -12.43 5.88 2.15
N LEU A 158 -11.79 4.87 2.77
CA LEU A 158 -11.86 4.66 4.22
C LEU A 158 -11.18 5.80 5.01
N MET A 159 -10.12 6.41 4.45
CA MET A 159 -9.48 7.59 5.06
C MET A 159 -10.30 8.86 4.87
N ASP A 160 -10.94 9.01 3.71
CA ASP A 160 -11.75 10.19 3.36
C ASP A 160 -13.11 10.21 4.10
N ASP A 161 -13.65 9.04 4.48
CA ASP A 161 -14.98 8.90 5.09
C ASP A 161 -14.93 7.98 6.31
N SER A 162 -14.89 8.60 7.50
CA SER A 162 -14.83 7.90 8.78
C SER A 162 -16.02 6.98 9.06
N ASN A 163 -17.16 7.18 8.39
CA ASN A 163 -18.38 6.38 8.58
C ASN A 163 -18.51 5.25 7.57
N LEU A 164 -17.62 5.15 6.57
CA LEU A 164 -17.73 4.17 5.49
C LEU A 164 -17.70 2.73 6.01
N SER A 165 -16.82 2.42 6.96
CA SER A 165 -16.73 1.10 7.58
C SER A 165 -18.07 0.67 8.23
N ASP A 166 -18.73 1.59 8.94
CA ASP A 166 -20.01 1.31 9.60
C ASP A 166 -21.15 1.10 8.60
N ARG A 167 -21.14 1.84 7.48
CA ARG A 167 -22.12 1.65 6.40
C ARG A 167 -21.92 0.32 5.69
N ILE A 168 -20.68 -0.05 5.38
CA ILE A 168 -20.36 -1.36 4.79
C ILE A 168 -20.77 -2.49 5.75
N LYS A 169 -20.48 -2.36 7.04
CA LYS A 169 -20.92 -3.30 8.08
C LYS A 169 -22.43 -3.47 8.09
N THR A 170 -23.17 -2.37 8.05
CA THR A 170 -24.64 -2.38 8.01
C THR A 170 -25.15 -3.10 6.76
N LEU A 171 -24.52 -2.91 5.60
CA LEU A 171 -24.85 -3.65 4.38
C LEU A 171 -24.59 -5.15 4.50
N TYR A 172 -23.47 -5.57 5.11
CA TYR A 172 -23.18 -6.98 5.40
C TYR A 172 -24.29 -7.62 6.23
N LEU A 173 -24.65 -6.99 7.35
CA LEU A 173 -25.67 -7.49 8.26
C LEU A 173 -27.05 -7.59 7.61
N ASN A 174 -27.43 -6.61 6.80
CA ASN A 174 -28.73 -6.61 6.11
C ASN A 174 -28.80 -7.67 5.00
N THR A 175 -27.72 -7.87 4.26
CA THR A 175 -27.69 -8.81 3.13
C THR A 175 -27.66 -10.26 3.62
N LEU A 176 -26.83 -10.57 4.62
CA LEU A 176 -26.71 -11.94 5.15
C LEU A 176 -27.94 -12.38 5.95
N SER A 177 -28.57 -11.45 6.69
CA SER A 177 -29.85 -11.71 7.36
C SER A 177 -30.96 -12.09 6.38
N ALA A 178 -30.90 -11.61 5.14
CA ALA A 178 -31.89 -11.89 4.11
C ALA A 178 -31.65 -13.22 3.36
N THR A 179 -30.40 -13.68 3.26
CA THR A 179 -30.02 -14.85 2.46
C THR A 179 -30.03 -16.18 3.21
N HIS A 180 -30.24 -16.20 4.54
CA HIS A 180 -30.22 -17.43 5.36
C HIS A 180 -29.03 -18.35 5.02
N GLU A 181 -27.84 -17.78 4.77
CA GLU A 181 -26.63 -18.57 4.55
C GLU A 181 -26.26 -19.32 5.84
N ASP A 182 -25.93 -20.60 5.70
CA ASP A 182 -25.80 -21.61 6.75
C ASP A 182 -25.04 -21.16 8.00
N GLY A 183 -25.76 -20.98 9.12
CA GLY A 183 -25.26 -21.15 10.50
C GLY A 183 -24.14 -20.22 11.01
N ILE A 184 -23.54 -19.38 10.16
CA ILE A 184 -22.49 -18.43 10.54
C ILE A 184 -23.14 -17.09 10.87
N ASP A 185 -22.81 -16.56 12.04
CA ASP A 185 -23.24 -15.22 12.45
C ASP A 185 -22.76 -14.17 11.43
N PRO A 186 -23.67 -13.38 10.83
CA PRO A 186 -23.33 -12.30 9.90
C PRO A 186 -22.25 -11.35 10.42
N MET A 187 -22.22 -11.11 11.73
CA MET A 187 -21.22 -10.27 12.38
C MET A 187 -19.82 -10.89 12.30
N ILE A 188 -19.70 -12.20 12.57
CA ILE A 188 -18.44 -12.93 12.47
C ILE A 188 -17.95 -12.94 11.03
N SER A 189 -18.86 -13.15 10.07
CA SER A 189 -18.52 -13.11 8.65
C SER A 189 -18.01 -11.73 8.23
N PHE A 190 -18.62 -10.64 8.68
CA PHE A 190 -18.13 -9.29 8.41
C PHE A 190 -16.74 -9.07 9.01
N ASP A 191 -16.57 -9.37 10.29
CA ASP A 191 -15.31 -9.13 11.00
C ASP A 191 -14.15 -9.88 10.34
N LEU A 192 -14.36 -11.12 9.88
CA LEU A 192 -13.36 -11.89 9.13
C LEU A 192 -13.00 -11.21 7.80
N ASN A 193 -13.99 -10.93 6.94
CA ASN A 193 -13.74 -10.30 5.64
C ASN A 193 -13.11 -8.91 5.77
N TYR A 194 -13.50 -8.15 6.79
CA TYR A 194 -12.92 -6.83 7.06
C TYR A 194 -11.47 -6.95 7.57
N CYS A 195 -11.18 -7.91 8.45
CA CYS A 195 -9.81 -8.19 8.88
C CYS A 195 -8.92 -8.62 7.71
N ASP A 196 -9.43 -9.45 6.81
CA ASP A 196 -8.73 -9.88 5.61
C ASP A 196 -8.46 -8.69 4.68
N LEU A 197 -9.47 -7.84 4.44
CA LEU A 197 -9.31 -6.59 3.68
C LEU A 197 -8.22 -5.70 4.28
N VAL A 198 -8.26 -5.45 5.59
CA VAL A 198 -7.28 -4.60 6.26
C VAL A 198 -5.88 -5.20 6.17
N THR A 199 -5.76 -6.52 6.27
CA THR A 199 -4.49 -7.24 6.11
C THR A 199 -3.96 -7.13 4.69
N GLU A 200 -4.80 -7.26 3.67
CA GLU A 200 -4.37 -7.06 2.28
C GLU A 200 -3.99 -5.60 1.99
N ILE A 201 -4.74 -4.62 2.53
CA ILE A 201 -4.40 -3.18 2.41
C ILE A 201 -3.01 -2.93 2.99
N ARG A 202 -2.75 -3.45 4.20
CA ARG A 202 -1.48 -3.32 4.91
C ARG A 202 -0.27 -3.74 4.09
N ASP A 203 -0.40 -4.76 3.25
CA ASP A 203 0.70 -5.28 2.45
C ASP A 203 1.00 -4.43 1.21
N VAL A 204 0.02 -3.66 0.72
CA VAL A 204 0.13 -2.95 -0.55
C VAL A 204 0.23 -1.43 -0.41
N VAL A 205 -0.11 -0.84 0.75
CA VAL A 205 -0.10 0.62 0.92
C VAL A 205 0.89 1.12 1.96
N TYR A 206 1.20 2.41 1.85
CA TYR A 206 1.75 3.23 2.91
C TYR A 206 0.96 4.56 2.95
N PHE A 207 1.04 5.28 4.06
CA PHE A 207 0.34 6.53 4.25
C PHE A 207 1.25 7.74 3.99
N ILE A 208 0.69 8.73 3.30
CA ILE A 208 1.19 10.10 3.22
C ILE A 208 0.30 10.92 4.15
N VAL A 209 0.87 11.33 5.27
CA VAL A 209 0.20 12.07 6.34
C VAL A 209 0.53 13.54 6.18
N THR A 210 -0.49 14.38 6.09
CA THR A 210 -0.32 15.84 6.05
C THR A 210 -0.80 16.44 7.37
N ASP A 211 -0.02 17.35 7.95
CA ASP A 211 -0.41 18.12 9.14
C ASP A 211 -1.19 19.40 8.76
N GLU A 212 -1.57 20.20 9.77
CA GLU A 212 -2.29 21.47 9.55
C GLU A 212 -1.44 22.56 8.88
N SER A 213 -0.12 22.43 8.95
CA SER A 213 0.87 23.33 8.37
C SER A 213 1.30 22.90 6.95
N ASN A 214 0.66 21.87 6.38
CA ASN A 214 1.03 21.23 5.11
C ASN A 214 2.41 20.57 5.08
N ASN A 215 3.02 20.31 6.24
CA ASN A 215 4.16 19.41 6.30
C ASN A 215 3.68 17.98 6.07
N VAL A 216 4.55 17.17 5.48
CA VAL A 216 4.23 15.80 5.08
C VAL A 216 5.13 14.81 5.78
N ALA A 217 4.53 13.75 6.30
CA ALA A 217 5.22 12.54 6.76
C ALA A 217 4.76 11.32 5.97
N LEU A 218 5.65 10.35 5.83
CA LEU A 218 5.37 9.03 5.30
C LEU A 218 5.29 8.04 6.45
N VAL A 219 4.28 7.19 6.45
CA VAL A 219 4.02 6.23 7.52
C VAL A 219 3.75 4.85 6.92
N SER A 220 4.43 3.83 7.43
CA SER A 220 4.36 2.47 6.90
C SER A 220 4.43 1.42 8.00
N GLU A 221 3.82 0.26 7.78
CA GLU A 221 3.98 -0.93 8.63
C GLU A 221 5.34 -1.62 8.43
N THR A 222 6.08 -1.28 7.37
CA THR A 222 7.38 -1.88 7.06
C THR A 222 8.40 -0.83 6.62
N GLU A 223 9.68 -1.10 6.89
CA GLU A 223 10.80 -0.31 6.38
C GLU A 223 10.94 -0.43 4.84
N LYS A 224 10.48 -1.54 4.25
CA LYS A 224 10.55 -1.80 2.79
C LYS A 224 9.27 -1.34 2.07
N TYR A 225 9.06 -0.04 2.00
CA TYR A 225 7.81 0.54 1.45
C TYR A 225 7.89 0.91 -0.04
N ASP A 226 9.07 0.84 -0.69
CA ASP A 226 9.28 1.36 -2.05
C ASP A 226 8.38 0.73 -3.13
N THR A 227 7.88 -0.49 -2.90
CA THR A 227 6.99 -1.19 -3.83
C THR A 227 5.50 -0.99 -3.52
N ARG A 228 5.17 -0.25 -2.46
CA ARG A 228 3.81 -0.01 -1.98
C ARG A 228 3.25 1.29 -2.57
N LEU A 229 1.93 1.46 -2.48
CA LEU A 229 1.22 2.59 -3.06
C LEU A 229 0.84 3.64 -1.99
N PRO A 230 0.91 4.93 -2.32
CA PRO A 230 0.52 5.99 -1.38
C PRO A 230 -1.00 6.10 -1.21
N VAL A 231 -1.41 6.29 0.04
CA VAL A 231 -2.75 6.73 0.45
C VAL A 231 -2.59 8.00 1.27
N TYR A 232 -3.37 9.02 0.96
CA TYR A 232 -3.28 10.32 1.62
C TYR A 232 -4.23 10.37 2.81
N THR A 233 -3.76 10.90 3.93
CA THR A 233 -4.55 11.00 5.16
C THR A 233 -4.05 12.17 6.03
N THR A 234 -4.77 12.43 7.12
CA THR A 234 -4.40 13.44 8.10
C THR A 234 -3.70 12.82 9.30
N LEU A 235 -3.05 13.67 10.10
CA LEU A 235 -2.34 13.22 11.29
C LEU A 235 -3.23 12.46 12.28
N GLN A 236 -4.50 12.83 12.40
CA GLN A 236 -5.46 12.17 13.30
C GLN A 236 -5.72 10.70 12.93
N ASN A 237 -5.46 10.32 11.68
CA ASN A 237 -5.76 9.00 11.14
C ASN A 237 -4.52 8.11 11.00
N ILE A 238 -3.36 8.53 11.52
CA ILE A 238 -2.05 7.89 11.34
C ILE A 238 -1.99 6.40 11.74
N GLY A 239 -2.86 5.95 12.65
CA GLY A 239 -2.89 4.57 13.14
C GLY A 239 -4.21 3.81 12.92
N VAL A 240 -5.12 4.29 12.07
CA VAL A 240 -6.48 3.75 11.97
C VAL A 240 -6.53 2.31 11.42
N LEU A 241 -5.74 2.00 10.38
CA LEU A 241 -5.77 0.66 9.75
C LEU A 241 -4.62 -0.25 10.20
N PHE A 242 -3.47 0.32 10.58
CA PHE A 242 -2.32 -0.45 11.04
C PHE A 242 -1.45 0.33 12.00
N ALA A 243 -0.74 -0.41 12.85
CA ALA A 243 0.26 0.19 13.72
C ALA A 243 1.54 0.46 12.92
N PRO A 244 2.00 1.72 12.83
CA PRO A 244 3.21 2.04 12.08
C PRO A 244 4.46 1.40 12.69
N ARG A 245 5.38 0.99 11.81
CA ARG A 245 6.74 0.58 12.18
C ARG A 245 7.81 1.48 11.58
N LEU A 246 7.46 2.25 10.55
CA LEU A 246 8.29 3.31 9.99
C LEU A 246 7.50 4.60 9.97
N VAL A 247 8.11 5.69 10.45
CA VAL A 247 7.69 7.05 10.17
C VAL A 247 8.87 7.81 9.60
N LYS A 248 8.73 8.33 8.37
CA LYS A 248 9.68 9.21 7.72
C LYS A 248 9.11 10.61 7.65
N MET A 249 9.82 11.62 8.12
CA MET A 249 9.31 12.98 8.19
C MET A 249 10.43 14.01 7.99
N SER A 250 10.06 15.26 7.73
CA SER A 250 11.00 16.39 7.76
C SER A 250 11.14 16.92 9.19
N SER A 251 12.17 17.74 9.43
CA SER A 251 12.37 18.34 10.75
C SER A 251 11.24 19.29 11.14
N ASN A 252 10.67 20.04 10.19
CA ASN A 252 9.52 20.90 10.45
C ASN A 252 8.29 20.10 10.89
N PHE A 253 8.01 18.96 10.24
CA PHE A 253 6.92 18.08 10.66
C PHE A 253 7.13 17.59 12.10
N LEU A 254 8.35 17.20 12.47
CA LEU A 254 8.67 16.76 13.83
C LEU A 254 8.43 17.89 14.84
N VAL A 255 8.98 19.08 14.59
CA VAL A 255 8.90 20.21 15.51
C VAL A 255 7.44 20.58 15.79
N GLU A 256 6.62 20.65 14.73
CA GLU A 256 5.20 21.02 14.86
C GLU A 256 4.35 19.93 15.54
N ASN A 257 4.71 18.64 15.39
CA ASN A 257 3.82 17.53 15.76
C ASN A 257 4.35 16.59 16.86
N HIS A 258 5.52 16.85 17.45
CA HIS A 258 6.14 15.92 18.40
C HIS A 258 5.26 15.59 19.63
N GLU A 259 4.48 16.54 20.15
CA GLU A 259 3.58 16.28 21.28
C GLU A 259 2.47 15.28 20.90
N TYR A 260 1.87 15.46 19.72
CA TYR A 260 0.86 14.55 19.20
C TYR A 260 1.45 13.17 18.93
N LEU A 261 2.62 13.11 18.28
CA LEU A 261 3.30 11.85 17.99
C LEU A 261 3.68 11.09 19.28
N HIS A 262 4.06 11.81 20.33
CA HIS A 262 4.31 11.23 21.65
C HIS A 262 3.03 10.63 22.24
N ALA A 263 1.91 11.39 22.28
CA ALA A 263 0.63 10.89 22.77
C ALA A 263 0.15 9.67 21.97
N PHE A 264 0.23 9.74 20.64
CA PHE A 264 -0.09 8.64 19.73
C PHE A 264 0.69 7.36 20.09
N CYS A 265 2.00 7.46 20.38
CA CYS A 265 2.79 6.30 20.76
C CYS A 265 2.33 5.66 22.08
N TYR A 266 1.90 6.45 23.06
CA TYR A 266 1.50 5.93 24.36
C TYR A 266 0.07 5.41 24.39
N ASP A 267 -0.85 6.11 23.72
CA ASP A 267 -2.29 5.88 23.84
C ASP A 267 -2.79 4.87 22.81
N ILE A 268 -2.16 4.82 21.63
CA ILE A 268 -2.68 4.07 20.47
C ILE A 268 -1.79 2.87 20.12
N LEU A 269 -0.45 2.99 20.21
CA LEU A 269 0.42 1.90 19.78
C LEU A 269 0.42 0.71 20.76
N PRO A 270 0.29 -0.54 20.27
CA PRO A 270 0.51 -1.72 21.07
C PRO A 270 1.92 -1.76 21.66
N ARG A 271 2.05 -2.25 22.90
CA ARG A 271 3.32 -2.22 23.68
C ARG A 271 4.50 -2.97 23.03
N ASN A 272 4.22 -3.89 22.11
CA ASN A 272 5.22 -4.68 21.40
C ASN A 272 5.67 -4.04 20.08
N VAL A 273 5.07 -2.92 19.67
CA VAL A 273 5.47 -2.21 18.46
C VAL A 273 6.82 -1.53 18.67
N ARG A 274 7.66 -1.64 17.65
CA ARG A 274 8.97 -0.99 17.55
C ARG A 274 8.94 -0.09 16.33
N LEU A 275 9.16 1.20 16.57
CA LEU A 275 9.14 2.23 15.55
C LEU A 275 10.57 2.55 15.12
N ALA A 276 10.78 2.60 13.80
CA ALA A 276 11.88 3.26 13.15
C ALA A 276 11.43 4.66 12.74
N VAL A 277 12.18 5.68 13.14
CA VAL A 277 11.89 7.07 12.78
C VAL A 277 13.02 7.59 11.90
N GLU A 278 12.68 8.05 10.71
CA GLU A 278 13.58 8.67 9.75
C GLU A 278 13.28 10.16 9.67
N ILE A 279 14.28 11.00 9.94
CA ILE A 279 14.11 12.46 9.97
C ILE A 279 15.08 13.07 8.96
N ASP A 280 14.52 13.80 8.01
CA ASP A 280 15.28 14.64 7.09
C ASP A 280 15.35 16.07 7.61
N PHE A 281 16.56 16.51 7.96
CA PHE A 281 16.82 17.87 8.43
C PHE A 281 17.16 18.85 7.30
N SER A 282 17.03 18.47 6.02
CA SER A 282 17.32 19.36 4.89
C SER A 282 16.49 20.64 4.89
N ASP A 283 15.28 20.64 5.48
CA ASP A 283 14.36 21.77 5.53
C ASP A 283 14.72 22.81 6.60
N ALA A 284 15.32 22.37 7.72
CA ALA A 284 15.74 23.26 8.79
C ALA A 284 16.67 24.38 8.27
N PHE A 285 17.55 24.09 7.31
CA PHE A 285 18.63 24.99 6.94
C PHE A 285 18.36 25.87 5.71
N GLN A 286 17.16 25.81 5.11
CA GLN A 286 16.86 26.52 3.84
C GLN A 286 16.59 28.03 4.02
N GLY A 287 16.26 28.49 5.24
CA GLY A 287 15.84 29.87 5.51
C GLY A 287 16.93 30.95 5.54
N ASN A 288 18.21 30.57 5.49
CA ASN A 288 19.34 31.50 5.72
C ASN A 288 20.18 31.78 4.46
N THR A 289 19.57 31.63 3.29
CA THR A 289 20.24 31.71 2.00
C THR A 289 20.24 33.14 1.43
N ASN A 290 20.90 34.07 2.14
CA ASN A 290 21.40 35.31 1.51
C ASN A 290 22.62 34.96 0.63
N PHE A 291 22.32 34.46 -0.58
CA PHE A 291 23.29 34.12 -1.62
C PHE A 291 23.91 35.37 -2.26
N GLU A 292 25.04 35.84 -1.73
CA GLU A 292 25.96 36.71 -2.48
C GLU A 292 27.43 36.29 -2.41
N ASN A 293 27.75 35.08 -1.91
CA ASN A 293 29.12 34.57 -1.97
C ASN A 293 29.21 33.22 -2.72
N PRO A 294 29.83 33.17 -3.92
CA PRO A 294 30.06 31.94 -4.68
C PRO A 294 31.06 30.95 -4.05
N GLY A 295 31.35 31.10 -2.76
CA GLY A 295 32.17 30.21 -1.94
C GLY A 295 31.79 30.22 -0.46
N GLY A 296 30.64 30.80 -0.11
CA GLY A 296 30.11 30.86 1.25
C GLY A 296 29.15 29.70 1.49
N TRP A 297 29.55 28.78 2.35
CA TRP A 297 28.72 27.67 2.81
C TRP A 297 27.58 28.23 3.67
N ILE A 298 26.45 27.52 3.66
CA ILE A 298 25.20 27.90 4.33
C ILE A 298 25.44 28.12 5.83
N SER A 299 24.76 29.15 6.36
CA SER A 299 24.77 29.65 7.72
C SER A 299 24.93 28.63 8.84
N ASP A 300 25.58 29.07 9.92
CA ASP A 300 25.37 28.54 11.27
C ASP A 300 23.89 28.70 11.66
N MET A 301 23.03 27.75 11.29
CA MET A 301 21.79 27.58 12.03
C MET A 301 22.19 27.16 13.45
N PRO A 302 21.60 27.73 14.52
CA PRO A 302 21.99 27.36 15.86
C PRO A 302 21.75 25.86 16.02
N SER A 303 22.84 25.12 16.26
CA SER A 303 22.83 23.71 16.64
C SER A 303 21.76 23.39 17.69
N GLU A 304 21.37 24.39 18.48
CA GLU A 304 20.33 24.33 19.50
C GLU A 304 18.96 23.88 18.96
N GLU A 305 18.46 24.41 17.84
CA GLU A 305 17.12 24.03 17.34
C GLU A 305 17.05 22.56 16.90
N VAL A 306 18.09 22.09 16.20
CA VAL A 306 18.23 20.67 15.82
C VAL A 306 18.37 19.79 17.05
N VAL A 307 19.19 20.21 18.01
CA VAL A 307 19.39 19.48 19.26
C VAL A 307 18.09 19.41 20.08
N ASP A 308 17.33 20.50 20.13
CA ASP A 308 16.06 20.58 20.85
C ASP A 308 14.99 19.69 20.19
N ALA A 309 14.91 19.70 18.85
CA ALA A 309 14.04 18.78 18.11
C ALA A 309 14.41 17.32 18.39
N LEU A 310 15.71 17.00 18.43
CA LEU A 310 16.21 15.65 18.73
C LEU A 310 16.00 15.23 20.19
N LYS A 311 15.83 16.19 21.11
CA LYS A 311 15.52 15.96 22.54
C LYS A 311 14.02 15.94 22.86
N CYS A 312 13.15 16.00 21.85
CA CYS A 312 11.72 15.95 22.10
C CYS A 312 11.30 14.59 22.71
N THR A 313 10.25 14.62 23.53
CA THR A 313 9.73 13.46 24.26
C THR A 313 9.32 12.30 23.35
N PHE A 314 8.88 12.61 22.12
CA PHE A 314 8.55 11.59 21.11
C PHE A 314 9.76 10.71 20.77
N LEU A 315 10.94 11.28 20.52
CA LEU A 315 12.13 10.51 20.14
C LEU A 315 12.74 9.77 21.33
N GLU A 316 12.59 10.31 22.54
CA GLU A 316 12.98 9.63 23.78
C GLU A 316 12.08 8.41 24.10
N SER A 317 10.89 8.35 23.51
CA SER A 317 9.90 7.31 23.75
C SER A 317 10.47 5.89 23.57
N ARG A 318 10.09 4.97 24.46
CA ARG A 318 10.50 3.55 24.40
C ARG A 318 10.00 2.80 23.16
N PHE A 319 9.01 3.36 22.47
CA PHE A 319 8.47 2.80 21.22
C PHE A 319 9.42 3.04 20.05
N VAL A 320 10.16 4.16 20.07
CA VAL A 320 11.23 4.43 19.12
C VAL A 320 12.41 3.52 19.45
N SER A 321 12.76 2.68 18.49
CA SER A 321 13.83 1.68 18.60
C SER A 321 15.01 1.97 17.68
N LYS A 322 14.73 2.65 16.56
CA LYS A 322 15.71 3.01 15.54
C LYS A 322 15.47 4.46 15.12
N LEU A 323 16.55 5.23 15.03
CA LEU A 323 16.58 6.60 14.55
C LEU A 323 17.46 6.67 13.32
N ILE A 324 16.95 7.23 12.23
CA ILE A 324 17.69 7.47 10.99
C ILE A 324 17.71 8.97 10.77
N LEU A 325 18.85 9.61 10.94
CA LEU A 325 19.00 11.05 10.83
C LEU A 325 19.70 11.40 9.51
N GLN A 326 19.07 12.24 8.70
CA GLN A 326 19.60 12.68 7.41
C GLN A 326 19.92 14.17 7.46
N PHE A 327 21.17 14.47 7.15
CA PHE A 327 21.71 15.81 7.09
C PHE A 327 22.18 16.06 5.66
N LYS A 328 21.76 17.17 5.06
CA LYS A 328 22.12 17.54 3.70
C LYS A 328 22.53 19.00 3.61
N GLU A 329 23.66 19.26 2.95
CA GLU A 329 24.16 20.61 2.65
C GLU A 329 24.39 21.48 3.92
N VAL A 330 24.83 20.85 5.02
CA VAL A 330 24.93 21.50 6.33
C VAL A 330 26.31 21.44 6.97
N ASN A 331 26.63 22.44 7.79
CA ASN A 331 27.78 22.40 8.70
C ASN A 331 27.37 21.75 10.03
N CYS A 332 27.74 20.49 10.20
CA CYS A 332 27.47 19.73 11.41
C CYS A 332 28.53 20.07 12.47
N ALA A 333 28.11 20.67 13.58
CA ALA A 333 28.95 21.03 14.72
C ALA A 333 28.21 20.83 16.06
N PHE A 334 27.51 19.71 16.22
CA PHE A 334 26.66 19.43 17.40
C PHE A 334 26.95 18.07 18.05
N ASP A 335 26.73 18.03 19.36
CA ASP A 335 26.89 16.85 20.21
C ASP A 335 25.61 16.01 20.20
N MET A 336 25.68 14.78 19.68
CA MET A 336 24.56 13.83 19.63
C MET A 336 24.64 12.76 20.73
N SER A 337 25.54 12.88 21.70
CA SER A 337 25.74 11.88 22.77
C SER A 337 24.50 11.62 23.63
N PHE A 338 23.53 12.55 23.62
CA PHE A 338 22.27 12.44 24.34
C PHE A 338 21.27 11.43 23.74
N LEU A 339 21.49 10.90 22.52
CA LEU A 339 20.57 9.96 21.85
C LEU A 339 20.49 8.55 22.49
N GLY A 340 20.91 8.41 23.74
CA GLY A 340 20.53 7.33 24.65
C GLY A 340 20.91 5.91 24.21
N ASP A 341 19.93 5.01 24.23
CA ASP A 341 20.04 3.57 23.95
C ASP A 341 19.48 3.17 22.58
N LYS A 342 19.09 4.14 21.75
CA LYS A 342 18.46 3.90 20.44
C LYS A 342 19.44 3.35 19.41
N ASN A 343 19.00 2.52 18.48
CA ASN A 343 19.85 2.22 17.33
C ASN A 343 19.88 3.44 16.40
N VAL A 344 21.05 4.08 16.24
CA VAL A 344 21.18 5.30 15.42
C VAL A 344 21.86 5.01 14.09
N HIS A 345 21.25 5.52 13.02
CA HIS A 345 21.82 5.58 11.68
C HIS A 345 22.00 7.04 11.28
N LEU A 346 23.20 7.40 10.84
CA LEU A 346 23.53 8.78 10.46
C LEU A 346 23.86 8.84 8.96
N HIS A 347 23.22 9.76 8.26
CA HIS A 347 23.47 10.03 6.85
C HIS A 347 23.85 11.50 6.66
N PHE A 348 25.04 11.73 6.11
CA PHE A 348 25.56 13.05 5.79
C PHE A 348 25.78 13.15 4.28
N TYR A 349 25.07 14.07 3.63
CA TYR A 349 25.18 14.31 2.19
C TYR A 349 25.58 15.75 1.92
N GLN A 350 26.72 15.96 1.25
CA GLN A 350 27.23 17.32 0.96
C GLN A 350 27.44 18.19 2.22
N CYS A 351 27.79 17.57 3.35
CA CYS A 351 27.97 18.26 4.63
C CYS A 351 29.42 18.67 4.90
N ILE A 352 29.61 19.60 5.85
CA ILE A 352 30.88 19.82 6.54
C ILE A 352 30.74 19.26 7.95
N ILE A 353 31.56 18.26 8.30
CA ILE A 353 31.64 17.71 9.65
C ILE A 353 32.74 18.49 10.38
N GLY A 354 32.33 19.48 11.17
CA GLY A 354 33.18 20.44 11.85
C GLY A 354 33.52 20.07 13.30
N PHE A 355 34.26 20.97 13.97
CA PHE A 355 34.59 20.82 15.39
C PHE A 355 33.32 20.83 16.24
N GLY A 356 33.25 19.95 17.26
CA GLY A 356 32.09 19.85 18.14
C GLY A 356 31.15 18.68 17.83
N VAL A 357 31.34 17.99 16.69
CA VAL A 357 30.60 16.75 16.42
C VAL A 357 31.03 15.65 17.39
N VAL A 358 30.07 15.18 18.17
CA VAL A 358 30.21 14.02 19.04
C VAL A 358 29.14 13.01 18.63
N LEU A 359 29.59 11.82 18.22
CA LEU A 359 28.69 10.73 17.81
C LEU A 359 28.16 10.00 19.05
N PRO A 360 26.92 9.52 19.04
CA PRO A 360 26.43 8.69 20.14
C PRO A 360 27.10 7.31 20.11
N ASN A 361 27.21 6.65 21.26
CA ASN A 361 27.90 5.36 21.38
C ASN A 361 27.14 4.18 20.75
N ASN A 362 25.93 4.40 20.26
CA ASN A 362 24.97 3.41 19.76
C ASN A 362 24.73 3.52 18.24
N VAL A 363 25.60 4.24 17.52
CA VAL A 363 25.53 4.30 16.06
C VAL A 363 25.88 2.93 15.48
N THR A 364 24.99 2.36 14.68
CA THR A 364 25.22 1.09 13.97
C THR A 364 25.42 1.29 12.47
N GLY A 365 24.90 2.39 11.91
CA GLY A 365 25.07 2.73 10.50
C GLY A 365 25.52 4.18 10.31
N MET A 366 26.53 4.40 9.47
CA MET A 366 27.00 5.73 9.11
C MET A 366 27.32 5.82 7.63
N SER A 367 26.76 6.83 6.96
CA SER A 367 27.03 7.14 5.57
C SER A 367 27.45 8.61 5.45
N ILE A 368 28.61 8.84 4.85
CA ILE A 368 29.14 10.19 4.57
C ILE A 368 29.45 10.25 3.08
N LEU A 369 28.68 11.06 2.36
CA LEU A 369 28.70 11.14 0.90
C LEU A 369 28.93 12.59 0.47
N ASP A 370 29.82 12.82 -0.49
CA ASP A 370 30.08 14.15 -1.07
C ASP A 370 30.44 15.24 -0.06
N SER A 371 30.95 14.84 1.10
CA SER A 371 31.11 15.70 2.28
C SER A 371 32.57 15.99 2.60
N SER A 372 32.81 16.91 3.55
CA SER A 372 34.13 17.16 4.11
C SER A 372 34.18 16.92 5.61
N ILE A 373 35.27 16.33 6.09
CA ILE A 373 35.54 16.07 7.50
C ILE A 373 36.69 16.97 7.94
N ASN A 374 36.38 17.96 8.77
CA ASN A 374 37.35 18.98 9.21
C ASN A 374 37.72 18.84 10.69
N THR A 375 37.26 17.79 11.36
CA THR A 375 37.60 17.46 12.75
C THR A 375 38.06 16.00 12.87
N SER A 376 38.80 15.71 13.94
CA SER A 376 39.01 14.33 14.39
C SER A 376 37.83 13.88 15.24
N PHE A 377 37.37 12.65 15.06
CA PHE A 377 36.36 12.04 15.93
C PHE A 377 36.54 10.52 16.03
N THR A 378 35.96 9.95 17.09
CA THR A 378 35.97 8.52 17.34
C THR A 378 34.72 7.89 16.74
N ILE A 379 34.92 6.83 15.95
CA ILE A 379 33.87 5.97 15.43
C ILE A 379 33.43 5.03 16.57
N PRO A 380 32.14 4.97 16.93
CA PRO A 380 31.66 4.06 17.97
C PRO A 380 31.95 2.59 17.63
N GLY A 381 32.35 1.80 18.64
CA GLY A 381 32.61 0.36 18.46
C GLY A 381 31.36 -0.47 18.10
N THR A 382 30.17 0.12 18.19
CA THR A 382 28.89 -0.48 17.76
C THR A 382 28.62 -0.33 16.26
N LEU A 383 29.49 0.36 15.51
CA LEU A 383 29.26 0.64 14.10
C LEU A 383 29.42 -0.62 13.26
N ASP A 384 28.31 -1.10 12.69
CA ASP A 384 28.28 -2.27 11.80
C ASP A 384 28.62 -1.88 10.35
N VAL A 385 28.14 -0.71 9.91
CA VAL A 385 28.27 -0.26 8.52
C VAL A 385 28.80 1.16 8.46
N LEU A 386 29.95 1.33 7.79
CA LEU A 386 30.53 2.63 7.43
C LEU A 386 30.63 2.77 5.92
N VAL A 387 29.97 3.79 5.37
CA VAL A 387 30.05 4.14 3.95
C VAL A 387 30.69 5.52 3.81
N LEU A 388 31.82 5.57 3.11
CA LEU A 388 32.54 6.81 2.83
C LEU A 388 32.69 6.97 1.31
N GLU A 389 32.06 7.98 0.73
CA GLU A 389 32.10 8.22 -0.72
C GLU A 389 32.38 9.69 -1.05
N ARG A 390 33.37 9.93 -1.93
CA ARG A 390 33.77 11.28 -2.38
C ARG A 390 34.01 12.27 -1.23
N ILE A 391 34.71 11.82 -0.19
CA ILE A 391 34.98 12.62 1.01
C ILE A 391 36.30 13.39 0.91
N LYS A 392 36.29 14.63 1.40
CA LYS A 392 37.52 15.42 1.65
C LYS A 392 37.84 15.42 3.15
N ILE A 393 38.99 14.88 3.54
CA ILE A 393 39.42 14.89 4.95
C ILE A 393 40.46 16.00 5.14
N GLY A 394 40.22 16.85 6.14
CA GLY A 394 41.09 17.96 6.52
C GLY A 394 42.47 17.49 6.99
N LYS A 395 43.47 18.36 6.83
CA LYS A 395 44.83 18.06 7.29
C LYS A 395 44.84 17.88 8.81
N LYS A 396 45.49 16.83 9.30
CA LYS A 396 45.58 16.45 10.72
C LYS A 396 44.27 15.97 11.35
N CYS A 397 43.23 15.71 10.55
CA CYS A 397 42.04 15.01 11.03
C CYS A 397 42.31 13.50 11.09
N THR A 398 41.86 12.87 12.16
CA THR A 398 42.00 11.43 12.41
C THR A 398 40.65 10.84 12.74
N LEU A 399 40.30 9.74 12.06
CA LEU A 399 39.16 8.91 12.40
C LEU A 399 39.69 7.72 13.20
N THR A 400 39.35 7.67 14.48
CA THR A 400 39.81 6.61 15.38
C THR A 400 38.67 5.63 15.61
N ILE A 401 38.93 4.32 15.54
CA ILE A 401 37.94 3.30 15.88
C ILE A 401 37.96 3.12 17.39
N GLY A 402 36.80 3.30 18.03
CA GLY A 402 36.60 3.24 19.48
C GLY A 402 36.32 1.85 20.04
#